data_AF-A0A9E1T0F7-F1
#
_entry.id   AF-A0A9E1T0F7-F1
#
_cell.length_a   1.000
_cell.length_b   1.000
_cell.length_c   1.000
_cell.angle_alpha   90.00
_cell.angle_beta   90.00
_cell.angle_gamma   90.00
#
_symmetry.space_group_name_H-M   'P 1'
#
loop_
_entity.id
_entity.type
_entity.pdbx_description
1 polymer ?
#
loop_
_entity_poly.entity_id
_entity_poly.type
_entity_poly.pdbx_seq_one_letter_code
_entity_poly.pdbx_strand_id
1 'polypeptide(L)'
;MIYLKKADKSAASNVLEAQKVVHDMLANIDKDGEQAVRNYAEKLDGWSGEILLSDSEIDNIISGVPQNVKDDIDFACQQVYEFAKAQRDSIEEFHTKNNGVEAGQRLLPV
;
A
#
# COMPACT_ATOMS: atom_id res chain seq x y z
N MET A 1 30.54 -17.04 -24.34
CA MET A 1 30.52 -17.13 -22.86
C MET A 1 29.81 -18.41 -22.46
N ILE A 2 30.45 -19.24 -21.62
CA ILE A 2 29.84 -20.48 -21.11
C ILE A 2 29.18 -20.15 -19.76
N TYR A 3 27.87 -20.37 -19.65
CA TYR A 3 27.13 -20.17 -18.40
C TYR A 3 27.05 -21.49 -17.64
N LEU A 4 27.51 -21.51 -16.38
CA LEU A 4 27.54 -22.70 -15.52
C LEU A 4 26.25 -22.90 -14.72
N LYS A 5 25.41 -21.87 -14.60
CA LYS A 5 24.11 -21.91 -13.95
C LYS A 5 23.15 -21.00 -14.70
N LYS A 6 22.02 -21.54 -15.16
CA LYS A 6 20.94 -20.80 -15.80
C LYS A 6 19.67 -21.10 -15.03
N ALA A 7 18.87 -20.07 -14.75
CA ALA A 7 17.56 -20.26 -14.16
C ALA A 7 16.60 -20.81 -15.24
N ASP A 8 15.85 -21.86 -14.91
CA ASP A 8 14.86 -22.46 -15.81
C ASP A 8 13.65 -21.55 -16.04
N LYS A 9 13.41 -20.63 -15.10
CA LYS A 9 12.30 -19.67 -15.15
C LYS A 9 12.84 -18.23 -15.21
N SER A 10 12.20 -17.43 -16.04
CA SER A 10 12.37 -15.98 -16.11
C SER A 10 11.29 -15.27 -15.29
N ALA A 11 11.44 -13.96 -15.04
CA ALA A 11 10.39 -13.15 -14.42
C ALA A 11 9.04 -13.22 -15.18
N ALA A 12 9.07 -13.51 -16.49
CA ALA A 12 7.87 -13.66 -17.31
C ALA A 12 7.24 -15.06 -17.26
N SER A 13 7.93 -16.06 -16.72
CA SER A 13 7.58 -17.47 -16.93
C SER A 13 6.31 -17.94 -16.21
N ASN A 14 5.78 -17.19 -15.23
CA ASN A 14 4.55 -17.55 -14.51
C ASN A 14 3.50 -16.43 -14.51
N VAL A 15 3.61 -15.41 -15.38
CA VAL A 15 2.72 -14.23 -15.35
C VAL A 15 1.25 -14.62 -15.55
N LEU A 16 0.96 -15.50 -16.52
CA LEU A 16 -0.41 -15.94 -16.81
C LEU A 16 -1.03 -16.74 -15.66
N GLU A 17 -0.23 -17.54 -14.96
CA GLU A 17 -0.68 -18.30 -13.80
C GLU A 17 -0.96 -17.38 -12.61
N ALA A 18 -0.06 -16.44 -12.33
CA ALA A 18 -0.25 -15.45 -11.27
C ALA A 18 -1.49 -14.57 -11.52
N GLN A 19 -1.71 -14.14 -12.77
CA GLN A 19 -2.91 -13.36 -13.15
C GLN A 19 -4.19 -14.13 -12.87
N LYS A 20 -4.24 -15.42 -13.23
CA LYS A 20 -5.41 -16.27 -12.97
C LYS A 20 -5.66 -16.39 -11.47
N VAL A 21 -4.62 -16.69 -10.68
CA VAL A 21 -4.74 -16.83 -9.22
C VAL A 21 -5.27 -15.54 -8.59
N VAL A 22 -4.72 -14.38 -8.96
CA VAL A 22 -5.19 -13.08 -8.44
C VAL A 22 -6.64 -12.81 -8.83
N HIS A 23 -7.03 -13.08 -10.08
CA HIS A 23 -8.41 -12.89 -10.53
C HIS A 23 -9.40 -13.74 -9.72
N ASP A 24 -9.09 -15.03 -9.55
CA ASP A 24 -9.92 -15.95 -8.79
C ASP A 24 -10.03 -15.52 -7.31
N MET A 25 -8.92 -15.05 -6.71
CA MET A 25 -8.91 -14.55 -5.34
C MET A 25 -9.77 -13.29 -5.17
N LEU A 26 -9.64 -12.32 -6.08
CA LEU A 26 -10.43 -11.08 -6.05
C LEU A 26 -11.93 -11.36 -6.23
N ALA A 27 -12.30 -12.25 -7.17
CA ALA A 27 -13.69 -12.65 -7.37
C ALA A 27 -14.28 -13.33 -6.12
N ASN A 28 -13.47 -14.13 -5.42
CA ASN A 28 -13.87 -14.75 -4.17
C ASN A 28 -14.06 -13.72 -3.04
N ILE A 29 -13.15 -12.75 -2.93
CA ILE A 29 -13.26 -11.66 -1.93
C ILE A 29 -14.48 -10.78 -2.22
N ASP A 30 -14.76 -10.45 -3.48
CA ASP A 30 -15.93 -9.66 -3.87
C ASP A 30 -17.24 -10.38 -3.49
N LYS A 31 -17.29 -11.70 -3.68
CA LYS A 31 -18.46 -12.52 -3.38
C LYS A 31 -18.66 -12.79 -1.89
N ASP A 32 -17.60 -13.22 -1.20
CA ASP A 32 -17.69 -13.79 0.16
C ASP A 32 -17.08 -12.86 1.24
N GLY A 33 -16.57 -11.69 0.85
CA GLY A 33 -16.17 -10.60 1.75
C GLY A 33 -15.08 -10.98 2.74
N GLU A 34 -15.24 -10.54 4.00
CA GLU A 34 -14.27 -10.76 5.09
C GLU A 34 -13.96 -12.25 5.31
N GLN A 35 -14.94 -13.14 5.13
CA GLN A 35 -14.72 -14.57 5.32
C GLN A 35 -13.69 -15.13 4.33
N ALA A 36 -13.72 -14.68 3.06
CA ALA A 36 -12.71 -15.07 2.08
C ALA A 36 -11.31 -14.60 2.50
N VAL A 37 -11.21 -13.38 3.02
CA VAL A 37 -9.94 -12.82 3.51
C VAL A 37 -9.40 -13.64 4.68
N ARG A 38 -10.24 -13.97 5.67
CA ARG A 38 -9.84 -14.81 6.81
C ARG A 38 -9.36 -16.20 6.37
N ASN A 39 -10.06 -16.82 5.42
CA ASN A 39 -9.65 -18.12 4.87
C ASN A 39 -8.29 -18.03 4.15
N TYR A 40 -8.02 -16.93 3.44
CA TYR A 40 -6.71 -16.72 2.80
C TYR A 40 -5.61 -16.46 3.82
N ALA A 41 -5.87 -15.68 4.86
CA ALA A 41 -4.91 -15.43 5.94
C ALA A 41 -4.50 -16.76 6.63
N GLU A 42 -5.45 -17.64 6.92
CA GLU A 42 -5.16 -18.96 7.48
C GLU A 42 -4.38 -19.84 6.48
N LYS A 43 -4.80 -19.87 5.21
CA LYS A 43 -4.20 -20.74 4.20
C LYS A 43 -2.79 -20.33 3.78
N LEU A 44 -2.53 -19.03 3.66
CA LEU A 44 -1.29 -18.49 3.10
C LEU A 44 -0.28 -18.14 4.18
N ASP A 45 -0.75 -17.53 5.27
CA ASP A 45 0.10 -17.00 6.34
C ASP A 45 0.00 -17.82 7.63
N GLY A 46 -0.94 -18.79 7.71
CA GLY A 46 -1.22 -19.55 8.92
C GLY A 46 -1.93 -18.73 10.00
N TRP A 47 -2.47 -17.56 9.65
CA TRP A 47 -3.06 -16.63 10.60
C TRP A 47 -4.56 -16.90 10.82
N SER A 48 -4.91 -17.22 12.06
CA SER A 48 -6.30 -17.45 12.49
C SER A 48 -6.78 -16.45 13.56
N GLY A 49 -5.93 -15.46 13.89
CA GLY A 49 -6.25 -14.42 14.87
C GLY A 49 -7.12 -13.30 14.29
N GLU A 50 -7.30 -12.25 15.10
CA GLU A 50 -7.98 -11.05 14.62
C GLU A 50 -7.17 -10.33 13.54
N ILE A 51 -7.88 -9.77 12.57
CA ILE A 51 -7.26 -9.04 11.46
C ILE A 51 -6.86 -7.62 11.90
N LEU A 52 -7.67 -7.02 12.78
CA LEU A 52 -7.40 -5.71 13.36
C LEU A 52 -6.76 -5.89 14.73
N LEU A 53 -5.65 -5.19 14.96
CA LEU A 53 -5.07 -5.06 16.28
C LEU A 53 -5.92 -4.10 17.12
N SER A 54 -6.12 -4.43 18.38
CA SER A 54 -6.67 -3.50 19.37
C SER A 54 -5.64 -2.43 19.74
N ASP A 55 -6.12 -1.27 20.21
CA ASP A 55 -5.25 -0.19 20.70
C ASP A 55 -4.27 -0.70 21.77
N SER A 56 -4.73 -1.60 22.64
CA SER A 56 -3.87 -2.20 23.67
C SER A 56 -2.76 -3.09 23.11
N GLU A 57 -3.02 -3.83 22.04
CA GLU A 57 -2.00 -4.65 21.39
C GLU A 57 -0.98 -3.77 20.67
N ILE A 58 -1.45 -2.70 20.03
CA ILE A 58 -0.60 -1.70 19.38
C ILE A 58 0.34 -1.06 20.41
N ASP A 59 -0.19 -0.54 21.52
CA ASP A 59 0.61 0.07 22.59
C ASP A 59 1.65 -0.90 23.17
N ASN A 60 1.24 -2.15 23.40
CA ASN A 60 2.13 -3.19 23.90
C ASN A 60 3.28 -3.46 22.91
N ILE A 61 2.99 -3.58 21.61
CA ILE A 61 4.01 -3.78 20.57
C ILE A 61 4.95 -2.56 20.52
N ILE A 62 4.41 -1.35 20.52
CA ILE A 62 5.18 -0.10 20.50
C ILE A 62 6.09 0.00 21.73
N SER A 63 5.66 -0.48 22.89
CA SER A 63 6.47 -0.48 24.12
C SER A 63 7.76 -1.31 23.98
N GLY A 64 7.74 -2.35 23.13
CA GLY A 64 8.90 -3.20 22.85
C GLY A 64 9.92 -2.58 21.87
N VAL A 65 9.58 -1.48 21.21
CA VAL A 65 10.47 -0.83 20.24
C VAL A 65 11.47 0.09 20.99
N PRO A 66 12.79 -0.08 20.79
CA PRO A 66 13.80 0.78 21.40
C PRO A 66 13.62 2.26 21.02
N GLN A 67 13.90 3.17 21.95
CA GLN A 67 13.69 4.60 21.74
C GLN A 67 14.47 5.16 20.54
N ASN A 68 15.73 4.75 20.37
CA ASN A 68 16.53 5.21 19.23
C ASN A 68 15.92 4.82 17.88
N VAL A 69 15.28 3.65 17.79
CA VAL A 69 14.60 3.22 16.56
C VAL A 69 13.36 4.08 16.30
N LYS A 70 12.63 4.46 17.36
CA LYS A 70 11.50 5.39 17.24
C LYS A 70 11.98 6.75 16.74
N ASP A 71 13.03 7.28 17.35
CA ASP A 71 13.60 8.59 16.98
C ASP A 71 14.07 8.60 15.51
N ASP A 72 14.71 7.52 15.04
CA ASP A 72 15.15 7.40 13.64
C ASP A 72 13.96 7.35 12.67
N ILE A 73 12.89 6.62 13.03
CA ILE A 73 11.65 6.54 12.23
C ILE A 73 10.95 7.90 12.20
N ASP A 74 10.80 8.56 13.36
CA ASP A 74 10.16 9.88 13.48
C ASP A 74 10.90 10.92 12.65
N PHE A 75 12.24 10.91 12.69
CA PHE A 75 13.05 11.77 11.83
C PHE A 75 12.78 11.50 10.34
N ALA A 76 12.81 10.25 9.89
CA ALA A 76 12.54 9.91 8.49
C ALA A 76 11.12 10.30 8.05
N CYS A 77 10.12 10.05 8.89
CA CYS A 77 8.73 10.45 8.66
C CYS A 77 8.59 11.97 8.53
N GLN A 78 9.25 12.73 9.41
CA GLN A 78 9.24 14.19 9.36
C GLN A 78 9.82 14.72 8.04
N GLN A 79 10.96 14.17 7.60
CA GLN A 79 11.58 14.57 6.32
C GLN A 79 10.66 14.31 5.12
N VAL A 80 10.00 13.15 5.06
CA VAL A 80 9.04 12.82 4.00
C VAL A 80 7.83 13.75 4.05
N TYR A 81 7.30 14.01 5.25
CA TYR A 81 6.15 14.87 5.44
C TYR A 81 6.43 16.32 5.01
N GLU A 82 7.56 16.90 5.43
CA GLU A 82 7.94 18.26 5.07
C GLU A 82 8.07 18.43 3.56
N PHE A 83 8.67 17.46 2.88
CA PHE A 83 8.81 17.49 1.43
C PHE A 83 7.45 17.35 0.72
N ALA A 84 6.62 16.38 1.13
CA ALA A 84 5.29 16.19 0.55
C ALA A 84 4.40 17.42 0.77
N LYS A 85 4.52 18.06 1.94
CA LYS A 85 3.84 19.32 2.25
C LYS A 85 4.32 20.44 1.35
N ALA A 86 5.63 20.60 1.14
CA ALA A 86 6.16 21.61 0.23
C ALA A 86 5.70 21.38 -1.22
N GLN A 87 5.60 20.13 -1.67
CA GLN A 87 5.03 19.80 -2.98
C GLN A 87 3.56 20.21 -3.08
N ARG A 88 2.74 19.88 -2.07
CA ARG A 88 1.33 20.30 -2.03
C ARG A 88 1.20 21.83 -2.04
N ASP A 89 1.96 22.50 -1.20
CA ASP A 89 1.91 23.96 -1.03
C ASP A 89 2.46 24.70 -2.27
N SER A 90 3.18 24.00 -3.16
CA SER A 90 3.62 24.54 -4.46
C SER A 90 2.54 24.52 -5.55
N ILE A 91 1.39 23.88 -5.30
CA ILE A 91 0.29 23.77 -6.25
C ILE A 91 -0.90 24.54 -5.73
N GLU A 92 -1.42 25.46 -6.53
CA GLU A 92 -2.60 26.25 -6.21
C GLU A 92 -3.75 25.91 -7.17
N GLU A 93 -4.96 25.85 -6.62
CA GLU A 93 -6.17 25.82 -7.42
C GLU A 93 -6.32 27.13 -8.18
N PHE A 94 -6.91 27.09 -9.37
CA PHE A 94 -7.15 28.30 -10.16
C PHE A 94 -8.52 28.29 -10.82
N HIS A 95 -8.96 29.49 -11.14
CA HIS A 95 -10.17 29.76 -11.90
C HIS A 95 -9.86 30.84 -12.94
N THR A 96 -10.42 30.70 -14.13
CA THR A 96 -10.26 31.65 -15.22
C THR A 96 -11.56 31.86 -15.97
N LYS A 97 -11.72 33.08 -16.48
CA LYS A 97 -12.86 33.49 -17.28
C LYS A 97 -12.39 34.09 -18.59
N ASN A 98 -12.79 33.51 -19.71
CA ASN A 98 -12.46 34.00 -21.04
C ASN A 98 -13.65 33.85 -22.00
N ASN A 99 -13.98 34.90 -22.75
CA ASN A 99 -15.08 34.95 -23.72
C ASN A 99 -16.43 34.37 -23.21
N GLY A 100 -16.76 34.62 -21.94
CA GLY A 100 -18.01 34.16 -21.32
C GLY A 100 -18.00 32.71 -20.81
N VAL A 101 -16.87 31.99 -20.93
CA VAL A 101 -16.68 30.65 -20.37
C VAL A 101 -15.87 30.74 -19.08
N GLU A 102 -16.30 29.99 -18.06
CA GLU A 102 -15.64 29.84 -16.76
C GLU A 102 -15.04 28.43 -16.64
N ALA A 103 -13.75 28.34 -16.32
CA ALA A 103 -13.01 27.09 -16.20
C ALA A 103 -11.98 27.17 -15.07
N GLY A 104 -11.46 26.03 -14.60
CA GLY A 104 -10.48 26.00 -13.52
C GLY A 104 -10.01 24.59 -13.15
N GLN A 105 -9.16 24.52 -12.12
CA GLN A 105 -8.66 23.28 -11.54
C GLN A 105 -8.90 23.28 -10.02
N ARG A 106 -9.35 22.13 -9.51
CA ARG A 106 -9.47 21.83 -8.07
C ARG A 106 -8.59 20.64 -7.71
N LEU A 107 -7.98 20.66 -6.54
CA LEU A 107 -7.22 19.56 -5.98
C LEU A 107 -8.12 18.77 -5.02
N LEU A 108 -8.31 17.48 -5.29
CA LEU A 108 -9.10 16.58 -4.45
C LEU A 108 -8.19 15.49 -3.88
N PRO A 109 -8.20 15.26 -2.56
CA PRO A 109 -7.57 14.07 -2.01
C PRO A 109 -8.30 12.83 -2.53
N VAL A 110 -7.54 11.74 -2.71
CA VAL A 110 -8.10 10.41 -3.02
C VAL A 110 -8.83 9.86 -1.80
#